data_AF-A0A8H7A7Q7-F1
#
_entry.id   AF-A0A8H7A7Q7-F1
#
_cell.length_a   1.000
_cell.length_b   1.000
_cell.length_c   1.000
_cell.angle_alpha   90.00
_cell.angle_beta   90.00
_cell.angle_gamma   90.00
#
_symmetry.space_group_name_H-M   'P 1'
#
loop_
_entity.id
_entity.type
_entity.pdbx_description
1 polymer ?
#
loop_
_entity_poly.entity_id
_entity_poly.type
_entity_poly.pdbx_seq_one_letter_code
_entity_poly.pdbx_strand_id
1 'polypeptide(L)'
;MERLRSHLPFWNPSESTVATERQIKKIEDYKSGYPRFTALVSAHDQFFLCRRFDKLRARLLLLKQDRLSILEQRLDQVDQQETSLLFLGKSRCDGNTNRISLLSEIESCLTDYDQFVERANRMLGFGPAQQRNIESLQNWLDGTGCLAREETAYLTHHRELVSLAPAGDTAVSQVETWVEDKFIQFFRSFRTSSFHDVSTDPNVYLYSGPLIKRTAQALLLFLITLLLLIPVVICNILTKSRTIELILAGATYTTVLIVFVSGTSGIGS
;
A
#
# COMPACT_ATOMS: atom_id res chain seq x y z
N MET A 1 27.88 4.56 65.27
CA MET A 1 26.64 5.31 64.95
C MET A 1 27.03 6.55 64.17
N GLU A 2 27.33 6.39 62.87
CA GLU A 2 26.36 6.54 61.77
C GLU A 2 25.77 7.95 61.68
N ARG A 3 26.18 8.69 60.63
CA ARG A 3 25.29 9.49 59.78
C ARG A 3 26.04 9.89 58.51
N LEU A 4 25.94 9.01 57.51
CA LEU A 4 26.13 9.34 56.10
C LEU A 4 25.17 10.48 55.73
N ARG A 5 25.69 11.65 55.37
CA ARG A 5 24.94 12.66 54.61
C ARG A 5 25.21 12.40 53.14
N SER A 6 24.20 11.86 52.47
CA SER A 6 24.11 11.69 51.03
C SER A 6 24.18 13.05 50.34
N HIS A 7 25.14 13.19 49.42
CA HIS A 7 25.14 14.24 48.41
C HIS A 7 24.07 13.91 47.37
N LEU A 8 22.93 14.59 47.43
CA LEU A 8 21.98 14.62 46.32
C LEU A 8 22.46 15.65 45.29
N PRO A 9 22.60 15.30 44.00
CA PRO A 9 22.85 16.28 42.96
C PRO A 9 21.59 17.11 42.74
N PHE A 10 21.77 18.43 42.73
CA PHE A 10 20.76 19.43 42.41
C PHE A 10 20.32 19.24 40.96
N TRP A 11 19.13 18.70 40.75
CA TRP A 11 18.52 18.61 39.42
C TRP A 11 18.23 20.03 38.93
N ASN A 12 18.93 20.46 37.88
CA ASN A 12 18.71 21.72 37.19
C ASN A 12 17.69 21.48 36.06
N PRO A 13 16.45 21.99 36.09
CA PRO A 13 15.41 21.62 35.12
C PRO A 13 15.51 22.32 33.76
N SER A 14 16.63 22.97 33.41
CA SER A 14 16.75 23.77 32.18
C SER A 14 17.43 23.04 31.01
N GLU A 15 17.65 21.73 31.09
CA GLU A 15 18.29 20.94 30.01
C GLU A 15 17.37 19.86 29.42
N SER A 16 16.06 20.07 29.50
CA SER A 16 15.07 19.22 28.83
C SER A 16 14.18 20.07 27.93
N THR A 17 14.68 20.39 26.72
CA THR A 17 13.92 20.55 25.47
C THR A 17 14.77 21.25 24.39
N VAL A 18 15.88 20.63 23.99
CA VAL A 18 16.23 20.68 22.55
C VAL A 18 15.51 19.48 21.91
N ALA A 19 14.18 19.51 22.02
CA ALA A 19 13.36 18.79 21.06
C ALA A 19 13.73 19.42 19.73
N THR A 20 14.42 18.65 18.90
CA THR A 20 14.63 19.00 17.50
C THR A 20 13.25 19.17 16.88
N GLU A 21 12.69 20.37 16.92
CA GLU A 21 11.73 20.83 15.94
C GLU A 21 12.44 20.65 14.60
N ARG A 22 12.26 19.47 13.99
CA ARG A 22 12.51 19.30 12.56
C ARG A 22 11.58 20.33 11.92
N GLN A 23 12.12 21.49 11.55
CA GLN A 23 11.46 22.37 10.61
C GLN A 23 11.02 21.48 9.45
N ILE A 24 9.70 21.32 9.31
CA ILE A 24 9.12 20.57 8.20
C ILE A 24 9.41 21.42 6.98
N LYS A 25 10.49 21.09 6.26
CA LYS A 25 10.82 21.73 4.99
C LYS A 25 9.66 21.51 4.05
N LYS A 26 9.14 22.60 3.50
CA LYS A 26 8.11 22.53 2.47
C LYS A 26 8.70 21.90 1.21
N ILE A 27 7.85 21.30 0.38
CA ILE A 27 8.31 20.67 -0.87
C ILE A 27 9.03 21.69 -1.76
N GLU A 28 8.59 22.94 -1.77
CA GLU A 28 9.17 24.01 -2.58
C GLU A 28 10.57 24.45 -2.14
N ASP A 29 10.93 24.19 -0.87
CA ASP A 29 12.26 24.49 -0.32
C ASP A 29 13.36 23.60 -0.92
N TYR A 30 12.97 22.47 -1.53
CA TYR A 30 13.90 21.60 -2.23
C TYR A 30 14.26 22.17 -3.60
N LYS A 31 15.53 21.98 -3.99
CA LYS A 31 16.04 22.38 -5.30
C LYS A 31 15.24 21.72 -6.43
N SER A 32 14.87 22.51 -7.44
CA SER A 32 14.19 22.01 -8.64
C SER A 32 14.97 20.86 -9.29
N GLY A 33 14.26 19.88 -9.85
CA GLY A 33 14.82 18.59 -10.26
C GLY A 33 14.27 17.44 -9.42
N TYR A 34 15.03 16.34 -9.44
CA TYR A 34 14.80 15.18 -8.59
C TYR A 34 14.63 15.52 -7.10
N PRO A 35 15.44 16.40 -6.46
CA PRO A 35 15.29 16.65 -5.02
C PRO A 35 13.88 17.10 -4.64
N ARG A 36 13.28 18.00 -5.43
CA ARG A 36 11.91 18.48 -5.23
C ARG A 36 10.86 17.42 -5.58
N PHE A 37 11.03 16.70 -6.70
CA PHE A 37 10.07 15.66 -7.08
C PHE A 37 10.06 14.50 -6.09
N THR A 38 11.22 14.04 -5.63
CA THR A 38 11.30 12.97 -4.61
C THR A 38 10.73 13.43 -3.28
N ALA A 39 10.89 14.72 -2.92
CA ALA A 39 10.24 15.28 -1.73
C ALA A 39 8.72 15.17 -1.84
N LEU A 40 8.13 15.51 -3.00
CA LEU A 40 6.70 15.32 -3.26
C LEU A 40 6.28 13.85 -3.19
N VAL A 41 6.98 12.95 -3.90
CA VAL A 41 6.66 11.51 -3.90
C VAL A 41 6.72 10.94 -2.49
N SER A 42 7.73 11.33 -1.70
CA SER A 42 7.88 10.88 -0.31
C SER A 42 6.88 11.49 0.66
N ALA A 43 6.21 12.59 0.29
CA ALA A 43 5.22 13.23 1.14
C ALA A 43 3.91 12.42 1.24
N HIS A 44 3.68 11.49 0.31
CA HIS A 44 2.45 10.70 0.30
C HIS A 44 2.68 9.29 -0.26
N ASP A 45 2.37 8.26 0.53
CA ASP A 45 2.62 6.86 0.17
C ASP A 45 1.98 6.46 -1.18
N GLN A 46 0.79 6.99 -1.50
CA GLN A 46 0.11 6.66 -2.75
C GLN A 46 0.75 7.30 -4.00
N PHE A 47 1.77 8.16 -3.83
CA PHE A 47 2.57 8.70 -4.93
C PHE A 47 3.77 7.83 -5.28
N PHE A 48 4.04 6.76 -4.51
CA PHE A 48 4.99 5.71 -4.89
C PHE A 48 4.41 4.84 -6.01
N LEU A 49 4.29 5.44 -7.19
CA LEU A 49 3.79 4.83 -8.40
C LEU A 49 4.96 4.31 -9.23
N CYS A 50 4.84 3.09 -9.73
CA CYS A 50 5.81 2.53 -10.66
C CYS A 50 5.12 1.70 -11.75
N ARG A 51 5.83 1.45 -12.84
CA ARG A 51 5.36 0.55 -13.88
C ARG A 51 5.61 -0.90 -13.47
N ARG A 52 4.60 -1.75 -13.64
CA ARG A 52 4.69 -3.19 -13.36
C ARG A 52 5.46 -3.96 -14.43
N PHE A 53 5.46 -3.47 -15.67
CA PHE A 53 6.15 -4.06 -16.84
C PHE A 53 5.69 -5.49 -17.20
N ASP A 54 4.39 -5.77 -17.16
CA ASP A 54 3.83 -7.11 -17.34
C ASP A 54 4.26 -7.81 -18.62
N LYS A 55 4.20 -7.10 -19.76
CA LYS A 55 4.59 -7.65 -21.06
C LYS A 55 6.06 -8.07 -21.09
N LEU A 56 6.93 -7.26 -20.49
CA LEU A 56 8.36 -7.54 -20.42
C LEU A 56 8.64 -8.72 -19.47
N ARG A 57 7.95 -8.76 -18.33
CA ARG A 57 8.05 -9.87 -17.38
C ARG A 57 7.58 -11.18 -17.99
N ALA A 58 6.44 -11.18 -18.69
CA ALA A 58 5.93 -12.36 -19.38
C ALA A 58 6.91 -12.86 -20.44
N ARG A 59 7.52 -11.97 -21.22
CA ARG A 59 8.56 -12.35 -22.18
C ARG A 59 9.76 -13.01 -21.51
N LEU A 60 10.26 -12.44 -20.41
CA LEU A 60 11.39 -13.01 -19.67
C LEU A 60 11.03 -14.34 -19.03
N LEU A 61 9.80 -14.50 -18.52
CA LEU A 61 9.29 -15.76 -17.98
C LEU A 61 9.36 -16.87 -19.04
N LEU A 62 8.77 -16.62 -20.21
CA LEU A 62 8.73 -17.60 -21.31
C LEU A 62 10.14 -18.01 -21.77
N LEU A 63 11.06 -17.05 -21.89
CA LEU A 63 12.45 -17.35 -22.29
C LEU A 63 13.18 -18.20 -21.25
N LYS A 64 12.94 -17.98 -19.94
CA LYS A 64 13.53 -18.80 -18.88
C LYS A 64 12.95 -20.21 -18.86
N GLN A 65 11.63 -20.34 -19.06
CA GLN A 65 10.97 -21.64 -19.16
C GLN A 65 11.51 -22.46 -20.31
N ASP A 66 11.59 -21.88 -21.50
CA ASP A 66 12.12 -22.55 -22.70
C ASP A 66 13.57 -23.01 -22.50
N ARG A 67 14.41 -22.16 -21.88
CA ARG A 67 15.79 -22.54 -21.55
C ARG A 67 15.84 -23.77 -20.65
N LEU A 68 15.01 -23.82 -19.60
CA LEU A 68 14.93 -24.98 -18.71
C LEU A 68 14.44 -26.23 -19.46
N SER A 69 13.45 -26.09 -20.34
CA SER A 69 12.97 -27.21 -21.18
C SER A 69 14.05 -27.76 -22.10
N ILE A 70 14.90 -26.91 -22.68
CA ILE A 70 16.05 -27.36 -23.49
C ILE A 70 17.07 -28.12 -22.63
N LEU A 71 17.36 -27.64 -21.42
CA LEU A 71 18.32 -28.29 -20.53
C LEU A 71 17.79 -29.63 -20.01
N GLU A 72 16.49 -29.71 -19.68
CA GLU A 72 15.79 -30.94 -19.31
C GLU A 72 15.87 -31.98 -20.44
N GLN A 73 15.53 -31.60 -21.67
CA GLN A 73 15.66 -32.49 -22.83
C GLN A 73 17.09 -32.99 -23.06
N ARG A 74 18.10 -32.14 -22.83
CA ARG A 74 19.51 -32.54 -22.93
C ARG A 74 19.88 -33.52 -21.82
N LEU A 75 19.34 -33.34 -20.61
CA LEU A 75 19.59 -34.24 -19.49
C LEU A 75 19.02 -35.63 -19.78
N ASP A 76 17.78 -35.68 -20.26
CA ASP A 76 17.13 -36.92 -20.69
C ASP A 76 17.95 -37.64 -21.76
N GLN A 77 18.51 -36.89 -22.73
CA GLN A 77 19.37 -37.47 -23.76
C GLN A 77 20.67 -38.06 -23.18
N VAL A 78 21.30 -37.36 -22.24
CA VAL A 78 22.53 -37.86 -21.58
C VAL A 78 22.22 -39.11 -20.76
N ASP A 79 21.11 -39.14 -20.02
CA ASP A 79 20.69 -40.30 -19.25
C ASP A 79 20.33 -41.50 -20.15
N GLN A 80 19.68 -41.27 -21.30
CA GLN A 80 19.37 -42.32 -22.28
C GLN A 80 20.64 -42.91 -22.95
N GLN A 81 21.68 -42.10 -23.11
CA GLN A 81 22.95 -42.53 -23.70
C GLN A 81 23.90 -43.18 -22.68
N GLU A 82 23.56 -43.13 -21.39
CA GLU A 82 24.40 -43.71 -20.34
C GLU A 82 24.37 -45.24 -20.39
N THR A 83 25.56 -45.83 -20.44
CA THR A 83 25.74 -47.28 -20.51
C THR A 83 25.92 -47.90 -19.13
N SER A 84 26.42 -47.12 -18.17
CA SER A 84 26.66 -47.55 -16.80
C SER A 84 25.41 -47.40 -15.96
N LEU A 85 24.69 -48.51 -15.76
CA LEU A 85 23.56 -48.56 -14.83
C LEU A 85 23.93 -48.16 -13.40
N LEU A 86 25.21 -48.36 -13.00
CA LEU A 86 25.71 -47.95 -11.70
C LEU A 86 25.73 -46.42 -11.56
N PHE A 87 26.09 -45.69 -12.62
CA PHE A 87 26.09 -44.23 -12.62
C PHE A 87 24.66 -43.69 -12.50
N LEU A 88 23.70 -44.30 -13.19
CA LEU A 88 22.28 -43.93 -13.08
C LEU A 88 21.68 -44.27 -11.71
N GLY A 89 22.01 -45.44 -11.15
CA GLY A 89 21.41 -45.95 -9.91
C GLY A 89 22.06 -45.46 -8.61
N LYS A 90 23.27 -44.88 -8.68
CA LYS A 90 24.02 -44.48 -7.49
C LYS A 90 24.80 -43.19 -7.72
N SER A 91 24.18 -42.06 -7.37
CA SER A 91 24.77 -40.71 -7.49
C SER A 91 26.18 -40.57 -6.89
N ARG A 92 26.47 -41.22 -5.74
CA ARG A 92 27.82 -41.22 -5.13
C ARG A 92 28.93 -41.82 -6.01
N CYS A 93 28.54 -42.61 -7.00
CA CYS A 93 29.43 -43.28 -7.94
C CYS A 93 29.25 -42.74 -9.36
N ASP A 94 28.50 -41.65 -9.55
CA ASP A 94 28.32 -41.03 -10.85
C ASP A 94 29.62 -40.36 -11.31
N GLY A 95 30.21 -40.90 -12.38
CA GLY A 95 31.39 -40.35 -13.01
C GLY A 95 31.11 -39.57 -14.30
N ASN A 96 29.84 -39.44 -14.69
CA ASN A 96 29.48 -38.78 -15.94
C ASN A 96 29.58 -37.26 -15.81
N THR A 97 30.74 -36.71 -16.22
CA THR A 97 31.04 -35.29 -16.09
C THR A 97 30.08 -34.39 -16.87
N ASN A 98 29.57 -34.87 -18.01
CA ASN A 98 28.59 -34.13 -18.81
C ASN A 98 27.28 -33.97 -18.01
N ARG A 99 26.73 -35.08 -17.51
CA ARG A 99 25.53 -35.05 -16.68
C ARG A 99 25.69 -34.17 -15.44
N ILE A 100 26.81 -34.31 -14.72
CA ILE A 100 27.10 -33.51 -13.53
C ILE A 100 27.15 -32.02 -13.87
N SER A 101 27.82 -31.66 -14.97
CA SER A 101 27.89 -30.25 -15.41
C SER A 101 26.53 -29.69 -15.80
N LEU A 102 25.70 -30.50 -16.47
CA LEU A 102 24.37 -30.11 -16.91
C LEU A 102 23.42 -29.93 -15.73
N LEU A 103 23.49 -30.83 -14.74
CA LEU A 103 22.73 -30.70 -13.48
C LEU A 103 23.11 -29.42 -12.72
N SER A 104 24.39 -29.05 -12.70
CA SER A 104 24.83 -27.78 -12.10
C SER A 104 24.31 -26.55 -12.87
N GLU A 105 24.30 -26.59 -14.21
CA GLU A 105 23.69 -25.52 -15.01
C GLU A 105 22.17 -25.41 -14.76
N ILE A 106 21.48 -26.56 -14.69
CA ILE A 106 20.05 -26.63 -14.38
C ILE A 106 19.76 -26.02 -13.00
N GLU A 107 20.54 -26.37 -11.97
CA GLU A 107 20.41 -25.81 -10.62
C GLU A 107 20.53 -24.28 -10.62
N SER A 108 21.52 -23.74 -11.35
CA SER A 108 21.70 -22.29 -11.49
C SER A 108 20.51 -21.64 -12.22
N CYS A 109 20.04 -22.25 -13.31
CA CYS A 109 18.91 -21.74 -14.09
C CYS A 109 17.59 -21.81 -13.30
N LEU A 110 17.35 -22.89 -12.55
CA LEU A 110 16.18 -23.03 -11.68
C LEU A 110 16.17 -21.97 -10.59
N THR A 111 17.32 -21.73 -9.94
CA THR A 111 17.44 -20.69 -8.91
C THR A 111 17.06 -19.30 -9.46
N ASP A 112 17.57 -18.94 -10.63
CA ASP A 112 17.23 -17.66 -11.28
C ASP A 112 15.77 -17.61 -11.74
N TYR A 113 15.22 -18.71 -12.24
CA TYR A 113 13.81 -18.83 -12.60
C TYR A 113 12.89 -18.66 -11.39
N ASP A 114 13.13 -19.38 -10.29
CA ASP A 114 12.31 -19.35 -9.08
C ASP A 114 12.31 -17.95 -8.44
N GLN A 115 13.50 -17.33 -8.32
CA GLN A 115 13.62 -15.95 -7.84
C GLN A 115 12.90 -14.96 -8.76
N PHE A 116 12.92 -15.19 -10.08
CA PHE A 116 12.20 -14.35 -11.02
C PHE A 116 10.68 -14.50 -10.88
N VAL A 117 10.18 -15.73 -10.77
CA VAL A 117 8.76 -16.05 -10.56
C VAL A 117 8.25 -15.41 -9.27
N GLU A 118 9.00 -15.54 -8.17
CA GLU A 118 8.61 -14.94 -6.88
C GLU A 118 8.50 -13.41 -6.99
N ARG A 119 9.52 -12.76 -7.56
CA ARG A 119 9.51 -11.30 -7.78
C ARG A 119 8.40 -10.87 -8.72
N ALA A 120 8.11 -11.66 -9.77
CA ALA A 120 7.01 -11.38 -10.68
C ALA A 120 5.65 -11.51 -9.99
N ASN A 121 5.45 -12.54 -9.17
CA ASN A 121 4.24 -12.74 -8.38
C ASN A 121 4.00 -11.57 -7.42
N ARG A 122 5.03 -11.14 -6.68
CA ARG A 122 4.95 -9.97 -5.80
C ARG A 122 4.53 -8.71 -6.57
N MET A 123 5.08 -8.51 -7.77
CA MET A 123 4.75 -7.37 -8.61
C MET A 123 3.30 -7.42 -9.15
N LEU A 124 2.82 -8.61 -9.52
CA LEU A 124 1.43 -8.84 -9.94
C LEU A 124 0.44 -8.62 -8.79
N GLY A 125 0.87 -8.84 -7.54
CA GLY A 125 0.08 -8.61 -6.34
C GLY A 125 -0.15 -7.14 -5.99
N PHE A 126 0.61 -6.19 -6.57
CA PHE A 126 0.35 -4.77 -6.31
C PHE A 126 -0.97 -4.30 -6.95
N GLY A 127 -1.69 -3.48 -6.20
CA GLY A 127 -2.94 -2.86 -6.66
C GLY A 127 -2.68 -1.84 -7.78
N PRO A 128 -3.67 -1.64 -8.68
CA PRO A 128 -3.58 -0.61 -9.70
C PRO A 128 -3.42 0.77 -9.06
N ALA A 129 -2.64 1.64 -9.71
CA ALA A 129 -2.52 3.02 -9.27
C ALA A 129 -3.86 3.75 -9.41
N GLN A 130 -4.23 4.54 -8.41
CA GLN A 130 -5.45 5.34 -8.47
C GLN A 130 -5.31 6.46 -9.49
N GLN A 131 -6.31 6.62 -10.36
CA GLN A 131 -6.30 7.60 -11.44
C GLN A 131 -6.06 9.03 -10.91
N ARG A 132 -6.69 9.40 -9.79
CA ARG A 132 -6.50 10.70 -9.13
C ARG A 132 -5.04 11.01 -8.77
N ASN A 133 -4.28 10.00 -8.37
CA ASN A 133 -2.88 10.17 -7.95
C ASN A 133 -1.97 10.31 -9.16
N ILE A 134 -2.27 9.57 -10.25
CA ILE A 134 -1.58 9.72 -11.53
C ILE A 134 -1.79 11.14 -12.06
N GLU A 135 -3.04 11.62 -12.11
CA GLU A 135 -3.39 12.96 -12.59
C GLU A 135 -2.77 14.05 -11.71
N SER A 136 -2.77 13.89 -10.39
CA SER A 136 -2.14 14.85 -9.47
C SER A 136 -0.63 14.99 -9.73
N LEU A 137 0.07 13.88 -9.95
CA LEU A 137 1.50 13.92 -10.29
C LEU A 137 1.74 14.52 -11.68
N GLN A 138 0.92 14.17 -12.67
CA GLN A 138 1.01 14.74 -14.02
C GLN A 138 0.81 16.26 -14.01
N ASN A 139 -0.28 16.73 -13.39
CA ASN A 139 -0.59 18.16 -13.28
C ASN A 139 0.53 18.94 -12.57
N TRP A 140 1.11 18.37 -11.50
CA TRP A 140 2.21 19.00 -10.80
C TRP A 140 3.49 19.06 -11.63
N LEU A 141 3.83 17.98 -12.33
CA LEU A 141 4.99 17.92 -13.22
C LEU A 141 4.83 18.87 -14.41
N ASP A 142 3.63 18.98 -14.96
CA ASP A 142 3.31 19.91 -16.05
C ASP A 142 3.36 21.38 -15.58
N GLY A 143 2.94 21.65 -14.34
CA GLY A 143 2.99 22.99 -13.74
C GLY A 143 4.38 23.44 -13.30
N THR A 144 5.20 22.53 -12.77
CA THR A 144 6.54 22.85 -12.27
C THR A 144 7.64 22.71 -13.31
N GLY A 145 7.46 21.82 -14.30
CA GLY A 145 8.48 21.52 -15.30
C GLY A 145 9.81 21.06 -14.70
N CYS A 146 9.81 20.47 -13.50
CA CYS A 146 11.04 20.23 -12.75
C CYS A 146 11.83 18.99 -13.23
N LEU A 147 11.25 18.13 -14.07
CA LEU A 147 11.89 16.94 -14.64
C LEU A 147 11.72 16.90 -16.16
N ALA A 148 12.61 16.17 -16.83
CA ALA A 148 12.54 15.97 -18.27
C ALA A 148 11.31 15.13 -18.64
N ARG A 149 10.71 15.41 -19.81
CA ARG A 149 9.48 14.73 -20.28
C ARG A 149 9.70 13.23 -20.49
N GLU A 150 10.91 12.85 -20.89
CA GLU A 150 11.32 11.46 -21.09
C GLU A 150 11.32 10.68 -19.76
N GLU A 151 11.68 11.34 -18.66
CA GLU A 151 11.72 10.73 -17.33
C GLU A 151 10.33 10.58 -16.72
N THR A 152 9.38 11.45 -17.08
CA THR A 152 7.99 11.42 -16.58
C THR A 152 7.04 10.63 -17.49
N ALA A 153 7.50 10.21 -18.68
CA ALA A 153 6.71 9.49 -19.68
C ALA A 153 6.10 8.17 -19.13
N TYR A 154 6.67 7.59 -18.08
CA TYR A 154 6.11 6.40 -17.44
C TYR A 154 4.68 6.64 -16.90
N LEU A 155 4.35 7.86 -16.47
CA LEU A 155 3.02 8.22 -15.96
C LEU A 155 1.92 8.12 -17.04
N THR A 156 2.27 8.09 -18.31
CA THR A 156 1.30 7.92 -19.41
C THR A 156 0.80 6.47 -19.55
N HIS A 157 1.49 5.50 -18.92
CA HIS A 157 1.19 4.08 -19.01
C HIS A 157 0.16 3.63 -17.97
N HIS A 158 -0.99 4.31 -17.89
CA HIS A 158 -2.03 4.13 -16.86
C HIS A 158 -2.38 2.67 -16.52
N ARG A 159 -2.43 1.79 -17.53
CA ARG A 159 -2.77 0.36 -17.36
C ARG A 159 -1.67 -0.47 -16.68
N GLU A 160 -0.43 -0.01 -16.72
CA GLU A 160 0.72 -0.70 -16.13
C GLU A 160 1.19 -0.06 -14.82
N LEU A 161 0.59 1.06 -14.41
CA LEU A 161 0.96 1.74 -13.18
C LEU A 161 0.34 1.05 -11.97
N VAL A 162 1.17 0.79 -10.97
CA VAL A 162 0.78 0.21 -9.70
C VAL A 162 1.25 1.08 -8.55
N SER A 163 0.52 1.01 -7.43
CA SER A 163 0.90 1.68 -6.19
C SER A 163 1.69 0.71 -5.31
N LEU A 164 2.86 1.15 -4.82
CA LEU A 164 3.66 0.41 -3.86
C LEU A 164 3.16 0.57 -2.41
N ALA A 165 2.30 1.56 -2.17
CA ALA A 165 1.63 1.70 -0.87
C ALA A 165 0.77 0.45 -0.60
N PRO A 166 0.74 -0.05 0.64
CA PRO A 166 -0.15 -1.14 1.03
C PRO A 166 -1.58 -0.79 0.61
N ALA A 167 -2.16 -1.61 -0.26
CA ALA A 167 -3.59 -1.53 -0.51
C ALA A 167 -4.25 -1.92 0.82
N GLY A 168 -4.84 -0.95 1.53
CA GLY A 168 -5.73 -1.27 2.64
C GLY A 168 -6.78 -2.28 2.17
N ASP A 169 -7.08 -3.26 3.02
CA ASP A 169 -7.89 -4.46 2.74
C ASP A 169 -8.80 -4.33 1.51
N THR A 170 -8.54 -5.16 0.50
CA THR A 170 -9.11 -5.08 -0.86
C THR A 170 -10.65 -5.00 -0.89
N ALA A 171 -11.32 -5.55 0.12
CA ALA A 171 -12.77 -5.45 0.31
C ALA A 171 -13.21 -4.08 0.89
N VAL A 172 -12.44 -3.54 1.84
CA VAL A 172 -12.68 -2.21 2.41
C VAL A 172 -12.37 -1.13 1.38
N SER A 173 -11.30 -1.30 0.58
CA SER A 173 -10.91 -0.35 -0.47
C SER A 173 -11.95 -0.23 -1.60
N GLN A 174 -12.61 -1.33 -2.00
CA GLN A 174 -13.70 -1.28 -2.99
C GLN A 174 -14.94 -0.55 -2.46
N VAL A 175 -15.28 -0.79 -1.19
CA VAL A 175 -16.38 -0.08 -0.54
C VAL A 175 -16.02 1.39 -0.28
N GLU A 176 -14.77 1.67 0.08
CA GLU A 176 -14.22 3.02 0.24
C GLU A 176 -14.28 3.78 -1.09
N THR A 177 -13.89 3.16 -2.20
CA THR A 177 -13.97 3.77 -3.55
C THR A 177 -15.42 4.04 -3.96
N TRP A 178 -16.34 3.11 -3.70
CA TRP A 178 -17.77 3.30 -4.01
C TRP A 178 -18.44 4.36 -3.13
N VAL A 179 -18.10 4.39 -1.83
CA VAL A 179 -18.55 5.43 -0.90
C VAL A 179 -17.96 6.78 -1.31
N GLU A 180 -16.68 6.85 -1.66
CA GLU A 180 -16.02 8.06 -2.16
C GLU A 180 -16.71 8.61 -3.41
N ASP A 181 -16.97 7.78 -4.42
CA ASP A 181 -17.64 8.21 -5.66
C ASP A 181 -19.05 8.76 -5.41
N LYS A 182 -19.80 8.13 -4.49
CA LYS A 182 -21.15 8.59 -4.10
C LYS A 182 -21.12 9.81 -3.19
N PHE A 183 -20.16 9.91 -2.27
CA PHE A 183 -20.00 11.06 -1.38
C PHE A 183 -19.57 12.32 -2.13
N ILE A 184 -18.63 12.19 -3.06
CA ILE A 184 -18.14 13.31 -3.88
C ILE A 184 -19.26 13.87 -4.77
N GLN A 185 -20.14 13.00 -5.27
CA GLN A 185 -21.31 13.41 -6.05
C GLN A 185 -22.38 14.09 -5.19
N PHE A 186 -22.61 13.60 -3.96
CA PHE A 186 -23.68 14.06 -3.07
C PHE A 186 -23.29 15.33 -2.29
N PHE A 187 -22.05 15.43 -1.83
CA PHE A 187 -21.50 16.59 -1.11
C PHE A 187 -20.59 17.43 -2.02
N ARG A 188 -21.17 17.99 -3.07
CA ARG A 188 -20.49 18.97 -3.96
C ARG A 188 -19.96 20.21 -3.20
N SER A 189 -20.44 20.42 -1.96
CA SER A 189 -20.09 21.54 -1.07
C SER A 189 -18.99 21.22 -0.04
N PHE A 190 -18.54 19.96 0.10
CA PHE A 190 -17.43 19.61 1.01
C PHE A 190 -16.07 19.63 0.29
N ARG A 191 -15.94 20.52 -0.71
CA ARG A 191 -14.76 20.68 -1.56
C ARG A 191 -13.66 21.55 -0.92
N THR A 192 -13.79 21.89 0.36
CA THR A 192 -12.90 22.86 1.01
C THR A 192 -12.95 22.73 2.54
N SER A 193 -12.10 21.86 3.11
CA SER A 193 -11.60 21.95 4.49
C SER A 193 -10.46 20.94 4.65
N SER A 194 -9.25 21.28 4.23
CA SER A 194 -8.21 21.91 5.07
C SER A 194 -7.44 20.90 5.92
N PHE A 195 -6.30 20.44 5.39
CA PHE A 195 -5.02 20.33 6.12
C PHE A 195 -3.90 20.53 5.08
N HIS A 196 -3.58 21.80 4.80
CA HIS A 196 -2.41 22.23 4.03
C HIS A 196 -1.26 22.46 5.00
N ASP A 197 -0.28 21.57 5.07
CA ASP A 197 0.99 21.90 5.74
C ASP A 197 2.26 21.43 5.01
N VAL A 198 2.14 20.74 3.86
CA VAL A 198 3.32 20.18 3.15
C VAL A 198 3.56 20.75 1.75
N SER A 199 2.54 21.26 1.04
CA SER A 199 2.65 21.89 -0.29
C SER A 199 1.83 23.17 -0.38
N THR A 200 2.38 24.17 -1.08
CA THR A 200 1.75 25.47 -1.37
C THR A 200 1.10 25.50 -2.76
N ASP A 201 1.29 24.45 -3.58
CA ASP A 201 0.76 24.36 -4.94
C ASP A 201 -0.75 24.00 -4.97
N PRO A 202 -1.61 24.84 -5.58
CA PRO A 202 -3.05 24.60 -5.68
C PRO A 202 -3.45 23.43 -6.58
N ASN A 203 -2.54 22.91 -7.42
CA ASN A 203 -2.81 21.79 -8.34
C ASN A 203 -2.48 20.42 -7.74
N VAL A 204 -1.97 20.35 -6.50
CA VAL A 204 -1.65 19.09 -5.82
C VAL A 204 -2.68 18.80 -4.74
N TYR A 205 -3.56 17.83 -5.00
CA TYR A 205 -4.46 17.29 -4.00
C TYR A 205 -3.69 16.33 -3.08
N LEU A 206 -3.06 16.85 -2.02
CA LEU A 206 -2.54 16.02 -0.94
C LEU A 206 -3.70 15.52 -0.08
N TYR A 207 -3.97 14.23 -0.21
CA TYR A 207 -5.04 13.54 0.49
C TYR A 207 -4.57 13.12 1.90
N SER A 208 -5.15 13.69 2.97
CA SER A 208 -4.87 13.22 4.33
C SER A 208 -5.74 12.00 4.66
N GLY A 209 -5.20 10.80 4.46
CA GLY A 209 -5.89 9.52 4.58
C GLY A 209 -6.47 9.05 5.94
N PRO A 210 -6.08 9.54 7.13
CA PRO A 210 -6.61 8.96 8.37
C PRO A 210 -8.06 9.37 8.67
N LEU A 211 -8.51 10.54 8.19
CA LEU A 211 -9.87 11.02 8.45
C LEU A 211 -10.89 10.34 7.55
N ILE A 212 -10.54 10.11 6.28
CA ILE A 212 -11.50 9.58 5.32
C ILE A 212 -11.74 8.08 5.52
N LYS A 213 -10.68 7.34 5.87
CA LYS A 213 -10.82 5.96 6.34
C LYS A 213 -11.74 5.87 7.58
N ARG A 214 -11.60 6.80 8.52
CA ARG A 214 -12.46 6.87 9.73
C ARG A 214 -13.91 7.23 9.38
N THR A 215 -14.14 8.17 8.47
CA THR A 215 -15.50 8.53 8.04
C THR A 215 -16.16 7.42 7.23
N ALA A 216 -15.41 6.72 6.36
CA ALA A 216 -15.92 5.59 5.58
C ALA A 216 -16.31 4.41 6.49
N GLN A 217 -15.48 4.11 7.50
CA GLN A 217 -15.79 3.09 8.51
C GLN A 217 -17.02 3.47 9.36
N ALA A 218 -17.13 4.72 9.79
CA ALA A 218 -18.30 5.20 10.54
C ALA A 218 -19.58 5.12 9.70
N LEU A 219 -19.50 5.49 8.42
CA LEU A 219 -20.64 5.43 7.50
C LEU A 219 -21.08 4.01 7.16
N LEU A 220 -20.12 3.09 6.99
CA LEU A 220 -20.40 1.68 6.79
C LEU A 220 -21.12 1.08 8.01
N LEU A 221 -20.61 1.34 9.21
CA LEU A 221 -21.26 0.90 10.45
C LEU A 221 -22.66 1.50 10.57
N PHE A 222 -22.82 2.79 10.26
CA PHE A 222 -24.12 3.44 10.23
C PHE A 222 -25.09 2.75 9.27
N LEU A 223 -24.67 2.45 8.03
CA LEU A 223 -25.50 1.77 7.04
C LEU A 223 -25.90 0.36 7.49
N ILE A 224 -24.96 -0.41 8.06
CA ILE A 224 -25.24 -1.75 8.60
C ILE A 224 -26.26 -1.67 9.74
N THR A 225 -26.10 -0.71 10.65
CA THR A 225 -27.05 -0.54 11.77
C THR A 225 -28.43 -0.12 11.29
N LEU A 226 -28.53 0.77 10.28
CA LEU A 226 -29.79 1.14 9.67
C LEU A 226 -30.47 -0.07 9.02
N LEU A 227 -29.70 -0.89 8.30
CA LEU A 227 -30.20 -2.12 7.68
C LEU A 227 -30.75 -3.11 8.71
N LEU A 228 -30.14 -3.20 9.89
CA LEU A 228 -30.62 -4.04 11.00
C LEU A 228 -31.82 -3.43 11.73
N LEU A 229 -31.91 -2.10 11.80
CA LEU A 229 -32.95 -1.39 12.54
C LEU A 229 -34.25 -1.24 11.73
N ILE A 230 -34.16 -1.11 10.39
CA ILE A 230 -35.32 -0.99 9.50
C ILE A 230 -36.32 -2.16 9.66
N PRO A 231 -35.91 -3.45 9.65
CA PRO A 231 -36.82 -4.57 9.87
C PRO A 231 -37.48 -4.54 11.24
N VAL A 232 -36.74 -4.14 12.29
CA VAL A 232 -37.28 -4.03 13.65
C VAL A 232 -38.34 -2.93 13.73
N VAL A 233 -38.10 -1.78 13.10
CA VAL A 233 -39.06 -0.67 13.03
C VAL A 233 -40.32 -1.09 12.26
N ILE A 234 -40.16 -1.76 11.11
CA ILE A 234 -41.29 -2.24 10.31
C ILE A 234 -42.13 -3.24 11.12
N CYS A 235 -41.49 -4.21 11.77
CA CYS A 235 -42.17 -5.15 12.65
C CYS A 235 -42.87 -4.43 13.81
N ASN A 236 -42.25 -3.43 14.43
CA ASN A 236 -42.87 -2.68 15.53
C ASN A 236 -44.13 -1.92 15.08
N ILE A 237 -44.08 -1.24 13.93
CA ILE A 237 -45.21 -0.52 13.34
C ILE A 237 -46.38 -1.47 13.04
N LEU A 238 -46.07 -2.65 12.47
CA LEU A 238 -47.08 -3.66 12.14
C LEU A 238 -47.69 -4.34 13.37
N THR A 239 -46.92 -4.47 14.46
CA THR A 239 -47.33 -5.23 15.66
C THR A 239 -47.87 -4.35 16.79
N LYS A 240 -47.89 -3.01 16.65
CA LYS A 240 -48.33 -2.04 17.68
C LYS A 240 -47.75 -2.33 19.08
N SER A 241 -46.45 -2.66 19.18
CA SER A 241 -45.77 -2.88 20.46
C SER A 241 -44.98 -1.65 20.92
N ARG A 242 -44.81 -1.53 22.24
CA ARG A 242 -44.41 -0.35 23.01
C ARG A 242 -43.23 0.43 22.40
N THR A 243 -43.49 1.71 22.17
CA THR A 243 -42.57 2.77 21.69
C THR A 243 -41.24 2.89 22.48
N ILE A 244 -41.17 2.30 23.66
CA ILE A 244 -40.00 2.34 24.56
C ILE A 244 -38.78 1.65 23.92
N GLU A 245 -38.95 0.55 23.19
CA GLU A 245 -37.83 -0.17 22.57
C GLU A 245 -37.16 0.65 21.44
N LEU A 246 -37.96 1.42 20.70
CA LEU A 246 -37.46 2.33 19.66
C LEU A 246 -36.73 3.53 20.25
N ILE A 247 -37.24 4.08 21.36
CA ILE A 247 -36.57 5.17 22.09
C ILE A 247 -35.24 4.67 22.66
N LEU A 248 -35.19 3.44 23.19
CA LEU A 248 -33.97 2.85 23.71
C LEU A 248 -32.93 2.63 22.59
N ALA A 249 -33.35 2.09 21.43
CA ALA A 249 -32.48 1.89 20.27
C ALA A 249 -31.97 3.22 19.66
N GLY A 250 -32.83 4.24 19.62
CA GLY A 250 -32.44 5.59 19.20
C GLY A 250 -31.47 6.25 20.18
N ALA A 251 -31.70 6.10 21.49
CA ALA A 251 -30.81 6.62 22.52
C ALA A 251 -29.44 5.95 22.49
N THR A 252 -29.37 4.61 22.38
CA THR A 252 -28.09 3.89 22.24
C THR A 252 -27.35 4.26 20.95
N TYR A 253 -28.08 4.51 19.86
CA TYR A 253 -27.50 5.03 18.63
C TYR A 253 -26.86 6.41 18.82
N THR A 254 -27.60 7.36 19.42
CA THR A 254 -27.07 8.71 19.64
C THR A 254 -25.87 8.71 20.57
N THR A 255 -25.84 7.84 21.59
CA THR A 255 -24.69 7.74 22.50
C THR A 255 -23.47 7.11 21.85
N VAL A 256 -23.62 6.04 21.07
CA VAL A 256 -22.51 5.43 20.33
C VAL A 256 -21.91 6.42 19.32
N LEU A 257 -22.76 7.16 18.61
CA LEU A 257 -22.32 8.17 17.65
C LEU A 257 -21.59 9.33 18.35
N ILE A 258 -22.13 9.84 19.46
CA ILE A 258 -21.50 10.90 20.25
C ILE A 258 -20.16 10.43 20.83
N VAL A 259 -20.06 9.20 21.35
CA VAL A 259 -18.81 8.65 21.89
C VAL A 259 -17.75 8.51 20.80
N PHE A 260 -18.14 8.07 19.61
CA PHE A 260 -17.21 7.95 18.49
C PHE A 260 -16.73 9.32 17.99
N VAL A 261 -17.63 10.31 17.92
CA VAL A 261 -17.32 11.70 17.53
C VAL A 261 -16.53 12.44 18.62
N SER A 262 -16.76 12.14 19.90
CA SER A 262 -16.08 12.82 21.03
C SER A 262 -14.73 12.17 21.35
N GLY A 263 -14.61 10.85 21.21
CA GLY A 263 -13.34 10.14 21.31
C GLY A 263 -12.33 10.57 20.24
N THR A 264 -12.79 11.19 19.16
CA THR A 264 -11.93 11.79 18.12
C THR A 264 -11.45 13.22 18.43
N SER A 265 -12.03 13.91 19.40
CA SER A 265 -11.64 15.28 19.79
C SER A 265 -10.58 15.31 20.90
N GLY A 266 -10.39 14.20 21.63
CA GLY A 266 -9.54 14.13 22.82
C GLY A 266 -8.17 13.46 22.65
N ILE A 267 -7.79 13.03 21.44
CA ILE A 267 -6.47 12.39 21.15
C ILE A 267 -5.61 13.38 20.36
N GLY A 268 -5.57 14.62 20.83
CA GLY A 268 -4.86 15.74 20.21
C GLY A 268 -4.37 16.77 21.22
N SER A 269 -4.01 16.31 22.43
CA SER A 269 -3.21 17.05 23.40
C SER A 269 -2.02 16.21 23.82
#